data_AF-A0A6P0X223-F1
#
_entry.id   AF-A0A6P0X223-F1
#
_cell.length_a   1.000
_cell.length_b   1.000
_cell.length_c   1.000
_cell.angle_alpha   90.00
_cell.angle_beta   90.00
_cell.angle_gamma   90.00
#
_symmetry.space_group_name_H-M   'P 1'
#
loop_
_entity.id
_entity.type
_entity.pdbx_description
1 polymer ?
#
loop_
_entity_poly.entity_id
_entity_poly.type
_entity_poly.pdbx_seq_one_letter_code
_entity_poly.pdbx_strand_id
1 'polypeptide(L)'
;LDISLLLVLDDFEVNLEARDGEYLLQPEAAKVLEALVWAIKDTYAPHRLILTCRYQFASPQLQHFYQQPLDSMRGADLRKKCSRLSAFGAASQVEEALQAEAKRLADGNPRLLEWLDKVLVDATVDQEVILQGLAEENSVELREQVLAEELLQQINPPLREMLARGLVFKLPVPREALVTVCAGIPQLEQQLARAVSLGLLAVSPDGGLRVPRILPLELGENQGLFKEAAEVLYRLWREEGEDEQLEIHRLAMRGKVEKIAIEVAHRLTSHWIKRSRYRETVELCQKTLGTVTDYRLVHNLAFAEHQLGEVEQASQDYQQALAICPTADEKEKSAIIHNLGSLKANTGDIPGAIALYEQSLEIKESIGDLQGKAATLHQRGILKTNTGDIAGAIALYEQSLEIKESIGNMQGKASTLHQLGSLKANTGDIPGAIALYEQSLETFESIGNLQGKASTLHNLGNLTADTGDIPGAIALYEQSLETFESIGDLQGKAATLHEMGRLKANTGDIPAAITLYEQSLEITESIGNMQGKAATLHEMGMLKANTGDIPAAITLYEQSLEITESIGNMQVKASTLAMLGQLLVTAQEDYKTGLDYLQQSLDILQHLQSPEAENVKEIIADVKKRIKN
;
A
#
# COMPACT_ATOMS: atom_id res chain seq x y z
N LEU A 1 12.56 13.61 -12.42
CA LEU A 1 13.05 12.56 -13.35
C LEU A 1 12.30 12.75 -14.67
N ASP A 2 12.92 13.34 -15.69
CA ASP A 2 12.33 13.56 -17.03
C ASP A 2 12.33 12.27 -17.87
N ILE A 3 11.71 11.19 -17.36
CA ILE A 3 11.61 9.93 -18.09
C ILE A 3 10.19 9.79 -18.61
N SER A 4 10.04 9.85 -19.93
CA SER A 4 8.79 9.53 -20.61
C SER A 4 8.56 8.02 -20.57
N LEU A 5 7.55 7.60 -19.81
CA LEU A 5 7.18 6.19 -19.68
C LEU A 5 6.23 5.74 -20.79
N LEU A 6 6.50 4.57 -21.38
CA LEU A 6 5.56 3.82 -22.21
C LEU A 6 5.07 2.62 -21.40
N LEU A 7 3.80 2.66 -21.01
CA LEU A 7 3.11 1.59 -20.29
C LEU A 7 2.39 0.71 -21.30
N VAL A 8 2.64 -0.60 -21.24
CA VAL A 8 1.97 -1.59 -22.09
C VAL A 8 1.24 -2.56 -21.17
N LEU A 9 -0.08 -2.58 -21.22
CA LEU A 9 -0.89 -3.60 -20.55
C LEU A 9 -1.25 -4.65 -21.58
N ASP A 10 -0.60 -5.81 -21.48
CA ASP A 10 -0.79 -6.93 -22.38
C ASP A 10 -1.91 -7.86 -21.86
N ASP A 11 -2.60 -8.56 -22.76
CA ASP A 11 -3.71 -9.49 -22.45
C ASP A 11 -4.80 -8.87 -21.54
N PHE A 12 -5.19 -7.63 -21.82
CA PHE A 12 -6.10 -6.85 -20.96
C PHE A 12 -7.48 -7.50 -20.79
N GLU A 13 -7.85 -8.47 -21.65
CA GLU A 13 -9.09 -9.23 -21.53
C GLU A 13 -9.28 -9.96 -20.21
N VAL A 14 -8.22 -10.26 -19.46
CA VAL A 14 -8.34 -10.92 -18.13
C VAL A 14 -9.09 -10.09 -17.10
N ASN A 15 -9.20 -8.79 -17.35
CA ASN A 15 -9.91 -7.83 -16.51
C ASN A 15 -11.37 -7.62 -16.96
N LEU A 16 -11.84 -8.37 -17.95
CA LEU A 16 -13.18 -8.24 -18.52
C LEU A 16 -14.09 -9.37 -18.06
N GLU A 17 -15.35 -9.04 -17.81
CA GLU A 17 -16.43 -9.99 -17.59
C GLU A 17 -17.39 -9.97 -18.78
N ALA A 18 -17.69 -11.15 -19.31
CA ALA A 18 -18.69 -11.31 -20.37
C ALA A 18 -20.10 -11.20 -19.76
N ARG A 19 -20.92 -10.29 -20.29
CA ARG A 19 -22.30 -10.07 -19.86
C ARG A 19 -23.17 -9.75 -21.08
N ASP A 20 -24.18 -10.60 -21.32
CA ASP A 20 -25.16 -10.41 -22.41
C ASP A 20 -24.55 -10.16 -23.80
N GLY A 21 -23.41 -10.78 -24.11
CA GLY A 21 -22.71 -10.64 -25.39
C GLY A 21 -21.78 -9.43 -25.49
N GLU A 22 -21.67 -8.64 -24.42
CA GLU A 22 -20.71 -7.54 -24.29
C GLU A 22 -19.63 -7.89 -23.25
N TYR A 23 -18.50 -7.20 -23.33
CA TYR A 23 -17.43 -7.29 -22.34
C TYR A 23 -17.39 -6.02 -21.50
N LEU A 24 -17.49 -6.20 -20.18
CA LEU A 24 -17.46 -5.12 -19.20
C LEU A 24 -16.17 -5.18 -18.38
N LEU A 25 -15.57 -4.03 -18.12
CA LEU A 25 -14.38 -3.93 -17.29
C LEU A 25 -14.72 -4.17 -15.81
N GLN A 26 -13.94 -5.03 -15.14
CA GLN A 26 -14.09 -5.29 -13.70
C GLN A 26 -13.89 -4.01 -12.88
N PRO A 27 -14.62 -3.82 -11.76
CA PRO A 27 -14.58 -2.58 -10.97
C PRO A 27 -13.18 -2.17 -10.52
N GLU A 28 -12.35 -3.12 -10.11
CA GLU A 28 -10.97 -2.89 -9.65
C GLU A 28 -10.10 -2.39 -10.81
N ALA A 29 -10.17 -3.06 -11.96
CA ALA A 29 -9.42 -2.68 -13.15
C ALA A 29 -9.89 -1.33 -13.73
N ALA A 30 -11.19 -1.01 -13.61
CA ALA A 30 -11.73 0.28 -14.01
C ALA A 30 -11.11 1.43 -13.21
N LYS A 31 -10.99 1.28 -11.88
CA LYS A 31 -10.35 2.27 -11.00
C LYS A 31 -8.88 2.50 -11.37
N VAL A 32 -8.14 1.42 -11.64
CA VAL A 32 -6.72 1.50 -12.03
C VAL A 32 -6.57 2.19 -13.39
N LEU A 33 -7.38 1.79 -14.38
CA LEU A 33 -7.35 2.41 -15.71
C LEU A 33 -7.70 3.91 -15.65
N GLU A 34 -8.70 4.27 -14.85
CA GLU A 34 -9.06 5.67 -14.59
C GLU A 34 -7.92 6.46 -13.96
N ALA A 35 -7.29 5.93 -12.90
CA ALA A 35 -6.15 6.57 -12.25
C ALA A 35 -4.96 6.77 -13.20
N LEU A 36 -4.64 5.77 -14.02
CA LEU A 36 -3.54 5.86 -15.00
C LEU A 36 -3.83 6.92 -16.08
N VAL A 37 -5.04 6.91 -16.65
CA VAL A 37 -5.44 7.89 -17.67
C VAL A 37 -5.47 9.29 -17.09
N TRP A 38 -5.97 9.43 -15.86
CA TRP A 38 -5.96 10.70 -15.13
C TRP A 38 -4.52 11.21 -14.91
N ALA A 39 -3.63 10.38 -14.37
CA ALA A 39 -2.24 10.76 -14.09
C ALA A 39 -1.47 11.19 -15.36
N ILE A 40 -1.67 10.50 -16.48
CA ILE A 40 -1.05 10.87 -17.76
C ILE A 40 -1.58 12.23 -18.25
N LYS A 41 -2.89 12.50 -18.07
CA LYS A 41 -3.49 13.77 -18.49
C LYS A 41 -3.07 14.94 -17.61
N ASP A 42 -2.99 14.72 -16.30
CA ASP A 42 -2.75 15.76 -15.31
C ASP A 42 -1.28 16.23 -15.30
N THR A 43 -0.35 15.29 -15.50
CA THR A 43 1.10 15.59 -15.42
C THR A 43 1.65 16.30 -16.65
N TYR A 44 0.89 16.41 -17.76
CA TYR A 44 1.34 16.91 -19.08
C TYR A 44 2.64 16.27 -19.61
N ALA A 45 3.12 15.21 -18.98
CA ALA A 45 4.29 14.49 -19.38
C ALA A 45 3.95 13.58 -20.58
N PRO A 46 4.90 13.33 -21.50
CA PRO A 46 4.65 12.59 -22.74
C PRO A 46 4.57 11.06 -22.51
N HIS A 47 3.95 10.65 -21.41
CA HIS A 47 3.65 9.26 -21.11
C HIS A 47 2.64 8.69 -22.11
N ARG A 48 2.77 7.40 -22.41
CA ARG A 48 1.86 6.70 -23.32
C ARG A 48 1.40 5.39 -22.69
N LEU A 49 0.14 5.05 -22.96
CA LEU A 49 -0.48 3.80 -22.52
C LEU A 49 -0.96 3.03 -23.76
N ILE A 50 -0.52 1.78 -23.89
CA ILE A 50 -0.98 0.84 -24.90
C ILE A 50 -1.72 -0.28 -24.18
N LEU A 51 -2.95 -0.55 -24.60
CA LEU A 51 -3.72 -1.71 -24.17
C LEU A 51 -3.79 -2.68 -25.34
N THR A 52 -3.37 -3.91 -25.14
CA THR A 52 -3.70 -5.00 -26.05
C THR A 52 -4.89 -5.74 -25.44
N CYS A 53 -5.95 -5.93 -26.22
CA CYS A 53 -7.13 -6.64 -25.75
C CYS A 53 -7.76 -7.36 -26.92
N ARG A 54 -8.16 -8.62 -26.69
CA ARG A 54 -8.85 -9.40 -27.70
C ARG A 54 -10.25 -8.90 -28.01
N TYR A 55 -10.96 -8.46 -26.98
CA TYR A 55 -12.36 -8.08 -27.08
C TYR A 55 -12.51 -6.57 -27.07
N GLN A 56 -13.48 -6.08 -27.84
CA GLN A 56 -13.98 -4.73 -27.60
C GLN A 56 -14.75 -4.72 -26.28
N PHE A 57 -14.51 -3.70 -25.47
CA PHE A 57 -15.20 -3.49 -24.21
C PHE A 57 -15.57 -2.02 -24.06
N ALA A 58 -16.58 -1.74 -23.24
CA ALA A 58 -16.99 -0.37 -22.95
C ALA A 58 -16.26 0.15 -21.71
N SER A 59 -15.67 1.34 -21.82
CA SER A 59 -15.18 2.11 -20.66
C SER A 59 -15.16 3.60 -21.00
N PRO A 60 -15.57 4.50 -20.07
CA PRO A 60 -15.49 5.94 -20.26
C PRO A 60 -14.08 6.42 -20.62
N GLN A 61 -13.05 5.69 -20.18
CA GLN A 61 -11.65 6.07 -20.41
C GLN A 61 -11.20 5.83 -21.85
N LEU A 62 -11.86 4.95 -22.61
CA LEU A 62 -11.49 4.63 -23.99
C LEU A 62 -11.66 5.80 -24.95
N GLN A 63 -12.43 6.85 -24.59
CA GLN A 63 -12.50 8.09 -25.37
C GLN A 63 -11.13 8.80 -25.52
N HIS A 64 -10.18 8.47 -24.65
CA HIS A 64 -8.82 9.01 -24.68
C HIS A 64 -7.83 8.11 -25.44
N PHE A 65 -8.28 6.97 -25.97
CA PHE A 65 -7.46 6.03 -26.72
C PHE A 65 -7.70 6.12 -28.22
N TYR A 66 -6.65 5.92 -28.99
CA TYR A 66 -6.77 5.63 -30.41
C TYR A 66 -6.94 4.11 -30.58
N GLN A 67 -8.10 3.70 -31.08
CA GLN A 67 -8.37 2.29 -31.34
C GLN A 67 -7.78 1.86 -32.67
N GLN A 68 -6.77 0.99 -32.62
CA GLN A 68 -6.15 0.41 -33.81
C GLN A 68 -6.53 -1.07 -33.91
N PRO A 69 -7.45 -1.47 -34.81
CA PRO A 69 -7.63 -2.87 -35.12
C PRO A 69 -6.35 -3.42 -35.76
N LEU A 70 -5.97 -4.65 -35.37
CA LEU A 70 -4.85 -5.36 -36.00
C LEU A 70 -5.39 -6.08 -37.23
N ASP A 71 -5.16 -5.50 -38.41
CA ASP A 71 -5.49 -6.13 -39.68
C ASP A 71 -4.53 -7.29 -40.00
N SER A 72 -5.05 -8.30 -40.69
CA SER A 72 -4.22 -9.34 -41.30
C SER A 72 -3.10 -8.77 -42.16
N MET A 73 -1.89 -9.33 -42.05
CA MET A 73 -0.77 -8.94 -42.91
C MET A 73 -1.08 -9.26 -44.37
N ARG A 74 -0.83 -8.31 -45.27
CA ARG A 74 -1.01 -8.46 -46.71
C ARG A 74 0.21 -7.97 -47.49
N GLY A 75 0.26 -8.33 -48.77
CA GLY A 75 1.22 -7.74 -49.72
C GLY A 75 2.69 -7.86 -49.30
N ALA A 76 3.36 -6.72 -49.17
CA ALA A 76 4.80 -6.67 -48.90
C ALA A 76 5.17 -7.15 -47.49
N ASP A 77 4.34 -6.87 -46.49
CA ASP A 77 4.59 -7.25 -45.10
C ASP A 77 4.48 -8.76 -44.90
N LEU A 78 3.46 -9.38 -45.51
CA LEU A 78 3.31 -10.84 -45.54
C LEU A 78 4.52 -11.51 -46.23
N ARG A 79 4.96 -10.98 -47.39
CA ARG A 79 6.16 -11.50 -48.09
C ARG A 79 7.41 -11.38 -47.24
N LYS A 80 7.61 -10.24 -46.58
CA LYS A 80 8.76 -9.99 -45.69
C LYS A 80 8.76 -10.89 -44.46
N LYS A 81 7.57 -11.20 -43.91
CA LYS A 81 7.43 -12.19 -42.83
C LYS A 81 7.79 -13.58 -43.35
N CYS A 82 7.18 -14.03 -44.43
CA CYS A 82 7.42 -15.35 -45.03
C CYS A 82 8.90 -15.56 -45.39
N SER A 83 9.60 -14.54 -45.89
CA SER A 83 11.02 -14.66 -46.23
C SER A 83 11.94 -14.89 -45.02
N ARG A 84 11.45 -14.62 -43.80
CA ARG A 84 12.18 -14.82 -42.54
C ARG A 84 11.82 -16.15 -41.86
N LEU A 85 10.82 -16.84 -42.38
CA LEU A 85 10.30 -18.10 -41.87
C LEU A 85 10.95 -19.25 -42.66
N SER A 86 11.26 -20.34 -41.96
CA SER A 86 12.10 -21.42 -42.48
C SER A 86 11.40 -22.25 -43.54
N ALA A 87 10.10 -22.55 -43.34
CA ALA A 87 9.21 -23.24 -44.26
C ALA A 87 8.81 -22.41 -45.47
N PHE A 88 8.79 -21.07 -45.34
CA PHE A 88 8.22 -20.19 -46.37
C PHE A 88 9.27 -19.34 -47.11
N GLY A 89 10.52 -19.41 -46.67
CA GLY A 89 11.66 -18.73 -47.26
C GLY A 89 12.15 -19.41 -48.54
N ALA A 90 12.97 -18.69 -49.32
CA ALA A 90 13.46 -19.15 -50.62
C ALA A 90 14.36 -20.40 -50.56
N ALA A 91 14.87 -20.76 -49.36
CA ALA A 91 15.71 -21.93 -49.13
C ALA A 91 14.94 -23.13 -48.51
N SER A 92 13.61 -23.03 -48.40
CA SER A 92 12.78 -24.07 -47.81
C SER A 92 12.82 -25.38 -48.62
N GLN A 93 12.80 -26.51 -47.91
CA GLN A 93 12.66 -27.85 -48.49
C GLN A 93 11.21 -28.35 -48.43
N VAL A 94 10.28 -27.53 -47.91
CA VAL A 94 8.85 -27.85 -47.80
C VAL A 94 8.18 -27.72 -49.16
N GLU A 95 7.29 -28.65 -49.50
CA GLU A 95 6.56 -28.62 -50.77
C GLU A 95 5.76 -27.33 -50.98
N GLU A 96 5.83 -26.76 -52.19
CA GLU A 96 5.18 -25.46 -52.51
C GLU A 96 3.66 -25.49 -52.28
N ALA A 97 3.02 -26.64 -52.50
CA ALA A 97 1.59 -26.82 -52.26
C ALA A 97 1.22 -26.65 -50.78
N LEU A 98 1.99 -27.27 -49.87
CA LEU A 98 1.82 -27.14 -48.42
C LEU A 98 2.08 -25.72 -47.96
N GLN A 99 3.11 -25.07 -48.51
CA GLN A 99 3.39 -23.66 -48.21
C GLN A 99 2.27 -22.73 -48.65
N ALA A 100 1.70 -22.96 -49.84
CA ALA A 100 0.60 -22.16 -50.38
C ALA A 100 -0.67 -22.33 -49.55
N GLU A 101 -0.98 -23.57 -49.18
CA GLU A 101 -2.15 -23.87 -48.36
C GLU A 101 -2.02 -23.33 -46.95
N ALA A 102 -0.85 -23.47 -46.31
CA ALA A 102 -0.59 -22.86 -45.01
C ALA A 102 -0.68 -21.32 -45.04
N LYS A 103 -0.16 -20.67 -46.10
CA LYS A 103 -0.32 -19.21 -46.28
C LYS A 103 -1.79 -18.80 -46.43
N ARG A 104 -2.58 -19.59 -47.15
CA ARG A 104 -4.03 -19.39 -47.33
C ARG A 104 -4.76 -19.51 -46.00
N LEU A 105 -4.47 -20.57 -45.25
CA LEU A 105 -5.08 -20.85 -43.94
C LEU A 105 -4.72 -19.80 -42.90
N ALA A 106 -3.49 -19.31 -42.92
CA ALA A 106 -3.06 -18.27 -42.00
C ALA A 106 -3.74 -16.92 -42.26
N ASP A 107 -4.18 -16.66 -43.50
CA ASP A 107 -4.90 -15.45 -43.92
C ASP A 107 -4.29 -14.15 -43.38
N GLY A 108 -2.95 -14.08 -43.38
CA GLY A 108 -2.18 -12.93 -42.90
C GLY A 108 -2.01 -12.82 -41.38
N ASN A 109 -2.48 -13.78 -40.57
CA ASN A 109 -2.21 -13.82 -39.14
C ASN A 109 -0.73 -14.16 -38.88
N PRO A 110 0.06 -13.25 -38.27
CA PRO A 110 1.50 -13.45 -38.08
C PRO A 110 1.85 -14.59 -37.13
N ARG A 111 1.06 -14.82 -36.07
CA ARG A 111 1.30 -15.90 -35.11
C ARG A 111 0.96 -17.25 -35.72
N LEU A 112 -0.15 -17.33 -36.46
CA LEU A 112 -0.52 -18.55 -37.18
C LEU A 112 0.49 -18.89 -38.27
N LEU A 113 1.04 -17.89 -38.98
CA LEU A 113 2.16 -18.09 -39.92
C LEU A 113 3.42 -18.63 -39.24
N GLU A 114 3.80 -18.10 -38.08
CA GLU A 114 4.94 -18.60 -37.31
C GLU A 114 4.71 -20.01 -36.77
N TRP A 115 3.49 -20.34 -36.37
CA TRP A 115 3.14 -21.68 -35.93
C TRP A 115 3.18 -22.67 -37.10
N LEU A 116 2.55 -22.33 -38.23
CA LEU A 116 2.60 -23.14 -39.46
C LEU A 116 4.02 -23.29 -39.99
N ASP A 117 4.88 -22.28 -39.83
CA ASP A 117 6.31 -22.39 -40.16
C ASP A 117 6.98 -23.55 -39.41
N LYS A 118 6.72 -23.65 -38.10
CA LYS A 118 7.27 -24.72 -37.27
C LYS A 118 6.67 -26.07 -37.63
N VAL A 119 5.36 -26.14 -37.85
CA VAL A 119 4.66 -27.36 -38.27
C VAL A 119 5.23 -27.91 -39.59
N LEU A 120 5.42 -27.03 -40.58
CA LEU A 120 5.91 -27.42 -41.90
C LEU A 120 7.40 -27.84 -41.90
N VAL A 121 8.20 -27.39 -40.93
CA VAL A 121 9.61 -27.76 -40.81
C VAL A 121 9.79 -29.00 -39.93
N ASP A 122 8.84 -29.29 -39.05
CA ASP A 122 8.90 -30.45 -38.17
C ASP A 122 8.54 -31.72 -38.96
N ALA A 123 9.55 -32.56 -39.22
CA ALA A 123 9.39 -33.83 -39.93
C ALA A 123 8.70 -34.91 -39.07
N THR A 124 8.43 -34.64 -37.80
CA THR A 124 7.78 -35.59 -36.88
C THR A 124 6.26 -35.48 -36.87
N VAL A 125 5.69 -34.51 -37.58
CA VAL A 125 4.24 -34.28 -37.67
C VAL A 125 3.73 -34.49 -39.09
N ASP A 126 2.47 -34.95 -39.21
CA ASP A 126 1.80 -35.11 -40.50
C ASP A 126 1.24 -33.76 -40.97
N GLN A 127 1.97 -33.11 -41.87
CA GLN A 127 1.71 -31.75 -42.32
C GLN A 127 0.38 -31.65 -43.10
N GLU A 128 0.08 -32.64 -43.92
CA GLU A 128 -1.14 -32.65 -44.76
C GLU A 128 -2.40 -32.78 -43.90
N VAL A 129 -2.36 -33.66 -42.89
CA VAL A 129 -3.49 -33.85 -41.97
C VAL A 129 -3.74 -32.59 -41.13
N ILE A 130 -2.69 -31.88 -40.72
CA ILE A 130 -2.81 -30.62 -39.96
C ILE A 130 -3.43 -29.52 -40.83
N LEU A 131 -2.98 -29.37 -42.09
CA LEU A 131 -3.53 -28.36 -42.99
C LEU A 131 -4.97 -28.67 -43.42
N GLN A 132 -5.31 -29.94 -43.66
CA GLN A 132 -6.67 -30.36 -44.00
C GLN A 132 -7.66 -30.08 -42.86
N GLY A 133 -7.29 -30.39 -41.61
CA GLY A 133 -8.12 -30.09 -40.45
C GLY A 133 -8.40 -28.59 -40.26
N LEU A 134 -7.45 -27.73 -40.64
CA LEU A 134 -7.64 -26.27 -40.60
C LEU A 134 -8.54 -25.73 -41.73
N ALA A 135 -8.79 -26.54 -42.77
CA ALA A 135 -9.52 -26.13 -43.97
C ALA A 135 -11.05 -26.41 -43.93
N GLU A 136 -11.55 -27.17 -42.94
CA GLU A 136 -12.98 -27.50 -42.80
C GLU A 136 -13.80 -26.34 -42.15
N GLU A 137 -15.08 -26.18 -42.53
CA GLU A 137 -15.86 -24.92 -42.57
C GLU A 137 -16.25 -24.21 -41.23
N ASN A 138 -15.84 -22.94 -41.08
CA ASN A 138 -16.61 -21.69 -40.77
C ASN A 138 -15.73 -20.50 -40.29
N SER A 139 -15.61 -19.44 -41.07
CA SER A 139 -14.33 -18.79 -41.35
C SER A 139 -13.87 -17.56 -40.53
N VAL A 140 -14.41 -17.22 -39.36
CA VAL A 140 -13.87 -16.07 -38.58
C VAL A 140 -13.75 -16.33 -37.08
N GLU A 141 -14.76 -16.93 -36.43
CA GLU A 141 -14.68 -17.35 -35.02
C GLU A 141 -13.98 -18.72 -34.83
N LEU A 142 -13.94 -19.59 -35.86
CA LEU A 142 -13.24 -20.89 -35.81
C LEU A 142 -11.74 -20.76 -35.64
N ARG A 143 -11.08 -19.79 -36.28
CA ARG A 143 -9.61 -19.83 -36.41
C ARG A 143 -8.89 -19.66 -35.06
N GLU A 144 -9.59 -19.18 -34.03
CA GLU A 144 -9.05 -19.00 -32.68
C GLU A 144 -9.50 -20.10 -31.70
N GLN A 145 -10.71 -20.66 -31.84
CA GLN A 145 -11.22 -21.74 -30.99
C GLN A 145 -10.92 -23.15 -31.54
N VAL A 146 -11.10 -23.37 -32.85
CA VAL A 146 -10.84 -24.65 -33.53
C VAL A 146 -9.37 -24.93 -33.72
N LEU A 147 -8.48 -23.92 -33.79
CA LEU A 147 -7.04 -24.21 -33.72
C LEU A 147 -6.73 -24.93 -32.42
N ALA A 148 -7.32 -24.51 -31.31
CA ALA A 148 -7.01 -25.09 -30.03
C ALA A 148 -7.76 -26.42 -29.79
N GLU A 149 -9.04 -26.54 -30.13
CA GLU A 149 -9.78 -27.82 -30.07
C GLU A 149 -9.26 -28.87 -31.06
N GLU A 150 -8.96 -28.50 -32.31
CA GLU A 150 -8.53 -29.44 -33.36
C GLU A 150 -7.05 -29.78 -33.32
N LEU A 151 -6.18 -28.86 -32.86
CA LEU A 151 -4.86 -29.28 -32.37
C LEU A 151 -5.01 -30.24 -31.19
N LEU A 152 -5.91 -29.99 -30.23
CA LEU A 152 -6.11 -30.86 -29.05
C LEU A 152 -6.71 -32.22 -29.38
N GLN A 153 -7.49 -32.34 -30.45
CA GLN A 153 -7.97 -33.63 -30.97
C GLN A 153 -6.84 -34.44 -31.64
N GLN A 154 -5.85 -33.79 -32.26
CA GLN A 154 -4.68 -34.44 -32.86
C GLN A 154 -3.47 -34.58 -31.91
N ILE A 155 -3.52 -33.91 -30.76
CA ILE A 155 -2.55 -34.08 -29.67
C ILE A 155 -2.75 -35.46 -29.06
N ASN A 156 -1.68 -36.25 -29.00
CA ASN A 156 -1.74 -37.57 -28.38
C ASN A 156 -2.22 -37.44 -26.92
N PRO A 157 -2.93 -38.45 -26.38
CA PRO A 157 -3.43 -38.38 -25.01
C PRO A 157 -2.38 -37.98 -23.95
N PRO A 158 -1.11 -38.46 -24.02
CA PRO A 158 -0.05 -38.04 -23.09
C PRO A 158 0.26 -36.53 -23.09
N LEU A 159 0.35 -35.90 -24.26
CA LEU A 159 0.62 -34.46 -24.37
C LEU A 159 -0.59 -33.64 -23.92
N ARG A 160 -1.82 -34.08 -24.21
CA ARG A 160 -3.03 -33.41 -23.72
C ARG A 160 -3.07 -33.40 -22.20
N GLU A 161 -2.79 -34.56 -21.59
CA GLU A 161 -2.73 -34.68 -20.13
C GLU A 161 -1.60 -33.82 -19.53
N MET A 162 -0.43 -33.76 -20.17
CA MET A 162 0.69 -32.93 -19.73
C MET A 162 0.33 -31.44 -19.70
N LEU A 163 -0.27 -30.94 -20.78
CA LEU A 163 -0.70 -29.55 -20.87
C LEU A 163 -1.81 -29.25 -19.86
N ALA A 164 -2.78 -30.17 -19.71
CA ALA A 164 -3.84 -30.04 -18.72
C ALA A 164 -3.28 -29.94 -17.29
N ARG A 165 -2.34 -30.81 -16.90
CA ARG A 165 -1.67 -30.73 -15.58
C ARG A 165 -0.85 -29.45 -15.41
N GLY A 166 -0.19 -28.98 -16.47
CA GLY A 166 0.58 -27.73 -16.45
C GLY A 166 -0.24 -26.46 -16.21
N LEU A 167 -1.56 -26.48 -16.47
CA LEU A 167 -2.47 -25.38 -16.12
C LEU A 167 -2.60 -25.13 -14.61
N VAL A 168 -2.04 -26.02 -13.78
CA VAL A 168 -1.99 -25.84 -12.33
C VAL A 168 -1.28 -24.53 -11.95
N PHE A 169 -0.31 -24.09 -12.76
CA PHE A 169 0.47 -22.87 -12.54
C PHE A 169 -0.14 -21.66 -13.25
N LYS A 170 -0.23 -20.53 -12.55
CA LYS A 170 -0.65 -19.24 -13.13
C LYS A 170 0.51 -18.46 -13.73
N LEU A 171 1.70 -18.60 -13.14
CA LEU A 171 2.95 -17.95 -13.53
C LEU A 171 3.80 -18.89 -14.39
N PRO A 172 4.76 -18.34 -15.18
CA PRO A 172 5.85 -19.14 -15.72
C PRO A 172 6.63 -19.80 -14.58
N VAL A 173 6.90 -21.10 -14.71
CA VAL A 173 7.59 -21.88 -13.68
C VAL A 173 8.88 -22.49 -14.19
N PRO A 174 9.86 -22.76 -13.30
CA PRO A 174 11.03 -23.55 -13.67
C PRO A 174 10.62 -24.89 -14.27
N ARG A 175 11.37 -25.36 -15.25
CA ARG A 175 11.15 -26.66 -15.91
C ARG A 175 10.94 -27.80 -14.93
N GLU A 176 11.70 -27.82 -13.84
CA GLU A 176 11.61 -28.81 -12.78
C GLU A 176 10.22 -28.90 -12.13
N ALA A 177 9.55 -27.77 -11.93
CA ALA A 177 8.20 -27.72 -11.38
C ALA A 177 7.19 -28.37 -12.34
N LEU A 178 7.28 -28.04 -13.64
CA LEU A 178 6.40 -28.62 -14.66
C LEU A 178 6.65 -30.12 -14.82
N VAL A 179 7.90 -30.57 -14.82
CA VAL A 179 8.25 -32.00 -14.87
C VAL A 179 7.69 -32.76 -13.67
N THR A 180 7.72 -32.15 -12.47
CA THR A 180 7.22 -32.77 -11.24
C THR A 180 5.72 -33.04 -11.33
N VAL A 181 4.90 -32.04 -11.68
CA VAL A 181 3.43 -32.21 -11.77
C VAL A 181 3.00 -33.11 -12.95
N CYS A 182 3.87 -33.25 -13.95
CA CYS A 182 3.68 -34.13 -15.10
C CYS A 182 4.34 -35.51 -14.93
N ALA A 183 4.76 -35.87 -13.71
CA ALA A 183 5.36 -37.17 -13.46
C ALA A 183 4.41 -38.32 -13.85
N GLY A 184 4.99 -39.37 -14.43
CA GLY A 184 4.26 -40.54 -14.93
C GLY A 184 3.71 -40.43 -16.35
N ILE A 185 3.80 -39.26 -17.00
CA ILE A 185 3.40 -39.11 -18.40
C ILE A 185 4.41 -39.81 -19.33
N PRO A 186 3.95 -40.70 -20.24
CA PRO A 186 4.82 -41.40 -21.18
C PRO A 186 5.62 -40.43 -22.07
N GLN A 187 6.93 -40.70 -22.21
CA GLN A 187 7.84 -39.92 -23.07
C GLN A 187 7.80 -38.40 -22.78
N LEU A 188 7.65 -38.01 -21.50
CA LEU A 188 7.48 -36.62 -21.06
C LEU A 188 8.45 -35.62 -21.70
N GLU A 189 9.72 -35.97 -21.80
CA GLU A 189 10.75 -35.14 -22.45
C GLU A 189 10.44 -34.83 -23.92
N GLN A 190 9.96 -35.83 -24.66
CA GLN A 190 9.53 -35.66 -26.05
C GLN A 190 8.23 -34.85 -26.13
N GLN A 191 7.29 -35.05 -25.19
CA GLN A 191 6.05 -34.25 -25.15
C GLN A 191 6.35 -32.78 -24.82
N LEU A 192 7.27 -32.48 -23.90
CA LEU A 192 7.70 -31.13 -23.58
C LEU A 192 8.35 -30.45 -24.78
N ALA A 193 9.30 -31.13 -25.45
CA ALA A 193 9.95 -30.60 -26.65
C ALA A 193 8.92 -30.33 -27.76
N ARG A 194 7.98 -31.26 -27.96
CA ARG A 194 6.87 -31.10 -28.92
C ARG A 194 5.92 -29.96 -28.54
N ALA A 195 5.61 -29.78 -27.26
CA ALA A 195 4.74 -28.69 -26.82
C ALA A 195 5.37 -27.31 -27.06
N VAL A 196 6.68 -27.18 -26.82
CA VAL A 196 7.44 -25.95 -27.10
C VAL A 196 7.55 -25.72 -28.61
N SER A 197 7.83 -26.75 -29.41
CA SER A 197 7.91 -26.62 -30.88
C SER A 197 6.56 -26.20 -31.47
N LEU A 198 5.46 -26.77 -30.98
CA LEU A 198 4.10 -26.43 -31.39
C LEU A 198 3.55 -25.16 -30.73
N GLY A 199 4.31 -24.46 -29.87
CA GLY A 199 3.84 -23.23 -29.20
C GLY A 199 2.70 -23.44 -28.18
N LEU A 200 2.43 -24.68 -27.81
CA LEU A 200 1.45 -25.07 -26.79
C LEU A 200 1.98 -24.87 -25.37
N LEU A 201 3.29 -24.68 -25.23
CA LEU A 201 3.97 -24.32 -23.99
C LEU A 201 4.80 -23.06 -24.24
N ALA A 202 4.43 -21.96 -23.58
CA ALA A 202 5.15 -20.71 -23.68
C ALA A 202 6.46 -20.78 -22.89
N VAL A 203 7.51 -20.19 -23.45
CA VAL A 203 8.83 -20.07 -22.84
C VAL A 203 9.11 -18.59 -22.59
N SER A 204 9.30 -18.24 -21.33
CA SER A 204 9.61 -16.89 -20.89
C SER A 204 11.10 -16.58 -21.12
N PRO A 205 11.52 -15.30 -21.16
CA PRO A 205 12.91 -14.93 -21.44
C PRO A 205 13.95 -15.54 -20.49
N ASP A 206 13.55 -15.79 -19.24
CA ASP A 206 14.32 -16.45 -18.19
C ASP A 206 14.30 -17.99 -18.27
N GLY A 207 13.61 -18.55 -19.27
CA GLY A 207 13.42 -19.99 -19.45
C GLY A 207 12.23 -20.58 -18.69
N GLY A 208 11.40 -19.76 -18.04
CA GLY A 208 10.17 -20.20 -17.37
C GLY A 208 9.15 -20.78 -18.35
N LEU A 209 8.51 -21.89 -17.99
CA LEU A 209 7.51 -22.58 -18.81
C LEU A 209 6.11 -22.29 -18.31
N ARG A 210 5.18 -21.97 -19.22
CA ARG A 210 3.78 -21.73 -18.88
C ARG A 210 2.85 -22.33 -19.94
N VAL A 211 1.82 -23.05 -19.50
CA VAL A 211 0.75 -23.47 -20.41
C VAL A 211 -0.18 -22.26 -20.64
N PRO A 212 -0.33 -21.78 -21.89
CA PRO A 212 -1.23 -20.68 -22.20
C PRO A 212 -2.68 -21.02 -21.84
N ARG A 213 -3.36 -20.09 -21.15
CA ARG A 213 -4.77 -20.28 -20.72
C ARG A 213 -5.78 -20.26 -21.86
N ILE A 214 -5.35 -19.87 -23.07
CA ILE A 214 -6.17 -19.88 -24.28
C ILE A 214 -6.48 -21.30 -24.77
N LEU A 215 -5.70 -22.30 -24.36
CA LEU A 215 -5.96 -23.68 -24.73
C LEU A 215 -7.25 -24.16 -24.03
N PRO A 216 -8.23 -24.77 -24.74
CA PRO A 216 -9.48 -25.29 -24.20
C PRO A 216 -9.20 -26.62 -23.49
N LEU A 217 -8.43 -26.49 -22.41
CA LEU A 217 -7.98 -27.55 -21.54
C LEU A 217 -8.54 -27.27 -20.15
N GLU A 218 -9.06 -28.32 -19.51
CA GLU A 218 -9.50 -28.25 -18.13
C GLU A 218 -8.53 -28.99 -17.23
N LEU A 219 -8.10 -28.33 -16.16
CA LEU A 219 -7.20 -28.90 -15.15
C LEU A 219 -7.86 -30.02 -14.32
N GLY A 220 -9.20 -30.09 -14.33
CA GLY A 220 -9.97 -30.92 -13.41
C GLY A 220 -9.77 -30.53 -11.93
N GLU A 221 -10.61 -31.02 -11.03
CA GLU A 221 -10.37 -30.87 -9.59
C GLU A 221 -9.39 -31.96 -9.11
N ASN A 222 -8.11 -31.61 -8.98
CA ASN A 222 -7.08 -32.52 -8.48
C ASN A 222 -6.30 -31.90 -7.32
N GLN A 223 -6.76 -32.14 -6.10
CA GLN A 223 -6.09 -31.66 -4.88
C GLN A 223 -4.63 -32.15 -4.78
N GLY A 224 -4.35 -33.39 -5.19
CA GLY A 224 -3.00 -33.97 -5.15
C GLY A 224 -2.02 -33.21 -6.05
N LEU A 225 -2.48 -32.80 -7.24
CA LEU A 225 -1.69 -32.01 -8.17
C LEU A 225 -1.35 -30.62 -7.61
N PHE A 226 -2.32 -29.95 -6.97
CA PHE A 226 -2.06 -28.66 -6.30
C PHE A 226 -1.06 -28.79 -5.16
N LYS A 227 -1.10 -29.90 -4.42
CA LYS A 227 -0.14 -30.19 -3.36
C LYS A 227 1.28 -30.36 -3.92
N GLU A 228 1.46 -31.20 -4.94
CA GLU A 228 2.78 -31.41 -5.57
C GLU A 228 3.34 -30.09 -6.15
N ALA A 229 2.48 -29.31 -6.81
CA ALA A 229 2.80 -27.99 -7.34
C ALA A 229 3.27 -27.02 -6.24
N ALA A 230 2.57 -26.99 -5.09
CA ALA A 230 2.95 -26.16 -3.96
C ALA A 230 4.29 -26.57 -3.35
N GLU A 231 4.51 -27.87 -3.14
CA GLU A 231 5.73 -28.42 -2.53
C GLU A 231 6.98 -28.18 -3.40
N VAL A 232 6.86 -28.36 -4.73
CA VAL A 232 7.99 -28.13 -5.64
C VAL A 232 8.33 -26.64 -5.74
N LEU A 233 7.34 -25.75 -5.88
CA LEU A 233 7.61 -24.32 -5.95
C LEU A 233 8.08 -23.75 -4.62
N TYR A 234 7.57 -24.23 -3.49
CA TYR A 234 8.06 -23.80 -2.18
C TYR A 234 9.56 -24.07 -1.99
N ARG A 235 10.06 -25.17 -2.56
CA ARG A 235 11.50 -25.48 -2.56
C ARG A 235 12.29 -24.60 -3.54
N LEU A 236 11.77 -24.37 -4.74
CA LEU A 236 12.49 -23.67 -5.82
C LEU A 236 12.48 -22.15 -5.66
N TRP A 237 11.38 -21.59 -5.19
CA TRP A 237 11.12 -20.15 -5.13
C TRP A 237 11.19 -19.59 -3.70
N ARG A 238 12.04 -20.15 -2.85
CA ARG A 238 12.08 -19.76 -1.43
C ARG A 238 12.42 -18.27 -1.24
N GLU A 239 13.20 -17.69 -2.14
CA GLU A 239 13.70 -16.31 -2.06
C GLU A 239 13.20 -15.41 -3.19
N GLU A 240 12.20 -15.87 -3.95
CA GLU A 240 11.61 -15.11 -5.06
C GLU A 240 10.63 -14.01 -4.58
N GLY A 241 10.18 -13.22 -5.55
CA GLY A 241 9.29 -12.08 -5.37
C GLY A 241 7.91 -12.40 -4.77
N GLU A 242 7.15 -11.34 -4.54
CA GLU A 242 5.83 -11.38 -3.92
C GLU A 242 4.83 -12.22 -4.74
N ASP A 243 4.85 -12.10 -6.07
CA ASP A 243 3.95 -12.83 -6.97
C ASP A 243 4.18 -14.35 -6.90
N GLU A 244 5.44 -14.78 -6.86
CA GLU A 244 5.82 -16.18 -6.69
C GLU A 244 5.34 -16.72 -5.35
N GLN A 245 5.51 -15.95 -4.26
CA GLN A 245 5.00 -16.33 -2.94
C GLN A 245 3.47 -16.44 -2.93
N LEU A 246 2.75 -15.50 -3.54
CA LEU A 246 1.28 -15.55 -3.63
C LEU A 246 0.80 -16.75 -4.46
N GLU A 247 1.53 -17.14 -5.50
CA GLU A 247 1.22 -18.34 -6.28
C GLU A 247 1.45 -19.61 -5.47
N ILE A 248 2.56 -19.71 -4.70
CA ILE A 248 2.79 -20.83 -3.78
C ILE A 248 1.68 -20.92 -2.73
N HIS A 249 1.29 -19.78 -2.13
CA HIS A 249 0.19 -19.73 -1.16
C HIS A 249 -1.12 -20.24 -1.77
N ARG A 250 -1.47 -19.76 -2.97
CA ARG A 250 -2.67 -20.21 -3.69
C ARG A 250 -2.66 -21.72 -3.93
N LEU A 251 -1.53 -22.26 -4.39
CA LEU A 251 -1.37 -23.69 -4.63
C LEU A 251 -1.48 -24.49 -3.32
N ALA A 252 -0.83 -24.03 -2.25
CA ALA A 252 -0.86 -24.67 -0.94
C ALA A 252 -2.29 -24.69 -0.36
N MET A 253 -3.04 -23.59 -0.47
CA MET A 253 -4.44 -23.51 -0.04
C MET A 253 -5.32 -24.49 -0.81
N ARG A 254 -5.19 -24.57 -2.15
CA ARG A 254 -5.96 -25.53 -2.97
C ARG A 254 -5.53 -26.98 -2.75
N GLY A 255 -4.26 -27.23 -2.48
CA GLY A 255 -3.71 -28.54 -2.15
C GLY A 255 -3.95 -28.98 -0.70
N LYS A 256 -4.45 -28.08 0.16
CA LYS A 256 -4.57 -28.24 1.61
C LYS A 256 -3.23 -28.58 2.29
N VAL A 257 -2.17 -27.87 1.89
CA VAL A 257 -0.83 -27.99 2.48
C VAL A 257 -0.64 -26.89 3.52
N GLU A 258 -1.25 -27.11 4.69
CA GLU A 258 -1.39 -26.09 5.75
C GLU A 258 -0.06 -25.46 6.14
N LYS A 259 0.98 -26.28 6.34
CA LYS A 259 2.32 -25.79 6.74
C LYS A 259 2.90 -24.77 5.75
N ILE A 260 2.81 -25.06 4.44
CA ILE A 260 3.34 -24.15 3.40
C ILE A 260 2.48 -22.89 3.34
N ALA A 261 1.15 -23.02 3.38
CA ALA A 261 0.24 -21.88 3.36
C ALA A 261 0.52 -20.92 4.53
N ILE A 262 0.70 -21.45 5.74
CA ILE A 262 1.03 -20.67 6.94
C ILE A 262 2.39 -20.00 6.81
N GLU A 263 3.45 -20.75 6.47
CA GLU A 263 4.81 -20.21 6.40
C GLU A 263 4.94 -19.09 5.36
N VAL A 264 4.28 -19.23 4.21
CA VAL A 264 4.28 -18.21 3.15
C VAL A 264 3.44 -17.00 3.54
N ALA A 265 2.22 -17.20 4.04
CA ALA A 265 1.35 -16.11 4.47
C ALA A 265 2.00 -15.29 5.60
N HIS A 266 2.61 -15.96 6.58
CA HIS A 266 3.28 -15.29 7.70
C HIS A 266 4.46 -14.43 7.24
N ARG A 267 5.23 -14.92 6.26
CA ARG A 267 6.35 -14.17 5.68
C ARG A 267 5.88 -12.93 4.91
N LEU A 268 4.88 -13.09 4.05
CA LEU A 268 4.30 -12.00 3.26
C LEU A 268 3.71 -10.91 4.17
N THR A 269 2.84 -11.31 5.11
CA THR A 269 2.18 -10.37 6.03
C THR A 269 3.18 -9.63 6.91
N SER A 270 4.23 -10.32 7.42
CA SER A 270 5.31 -9.66 8.16
C SER A 270 6.08 -8.64 7.32
N HIS A 271 6.21 -8.88 6.02
CA HIS A 271 6.87 -7.97 5.08
C HIS A 271 5.99 -6.76 4.73
N TRP A 272 4.68 -6.99 4.57
CA TRP A 272 3.68 -5.98 4.28
C TRP A 272 3.41 -5.05 5.46
N ILE A 273 3.35 -5.57 6.68
CA ILE A 273 3.25 -4.77 7.92
C ILE A 273 4.37 -3.72 8.00
N LYS A 274 5.60 -4.10 7.65
CA LYS A 274 6.76 -3.18 7.64
C LYS A 274 6.67 -2.09 6.57
N ARG A 275 5.79 -2.25 5.58
CA ARG A 275 5.52 -1.30 4.49
C ARG A 275 4.13 -0.66 4.62
N SER A 276 3.50 -0.82 5.77
CA SER A 276 2.16 -0.28 6.06
C SER A 276 1.05 -0.77 5.12
N ARG A 277 1.24 -1.93 4.48
CA ARG A 277 0.25 -2.61 3.63
C ARG A 277 -0.71 -3.44 4.49
N TYR A 278 -1.48 -2.75 5.33
CA TYR A 278 -2.31 -3.37 6.36
C TYR A 278 -3.56 -4.04 5.78
N ARG A 279 -4.19 -3.44 4.75
CA ARG A 279 -5.40 -4.01 4.12
C ARG A 279 -5.11 -5.35 3.44
N GLU A 280 -4.01 -5.43 2.70
CA GLU A 280 -3.59 -6.70 2.07
C GLU A 280 -3.23 -7.75 3.12
N THR A 281 -2.65 -7.31 4.25
CA THR A 281 -2.36 -8.19 5.38
C THR A 281 -3.64 -8.80 5.96
N VAL A 282 -4.67 -7.98 6.21
CA VAL A 282 -5.97 -8.44 6.70
C VAL A 282 -6.57 -9.47 5.74
N GLU A 283 -6.63 -9.15 4.44
CA GLU A 283 -7.23 -10.03 3.42
C GLU A 283 -6.53 -11.39 3.36
N LEU A 284 -5.19 -11.40 3.31
CA LEU A 284 -4.43 -12.64 3.23
C LEU A 284 -4.52 -13.47 4.51
N CYS A 285 -4.48 -12.82 5.68
CA CYS A 285 -4.67 -13.50 6.97
C CYS A 285 -6.06 -14.12 7.06
N GLN A 286 -7.13 -13.37 6.81
CA GLN A 286 -8.51 -13.87 6.87
C GLN A 286 -8.73 -15.05 5.91
N LYS A 287 -8.24 -14.92 4.67
CA LYS A 287 -8.32 -16.01 3.67
C LYS A 287 -7.62 -17.28 4.14
N THR A 288 -6.46 -17.15 4.78
CA THR A 288 -5.69 -18.30 5.28
C THR A 288 -6.37 -18.90 6.50
N LEU A 289 -6.68 -18.07 7.50
CA LEU A 289 -7.30 -18.44 8.78
C LEU A 289 -8.71 -19.02 8.64
N GLY A 290 -9.40 -18.75 7.53
CA GLY A 290 -10.67 -19.41 7.20
C GLY A 290 -10.55 -20.92 6.99
N THR A 291 -9.33 -21.46 6.82
CA THR A 291 -9.08 -22.89 6.63
C THR A 291 -8.11 -23.52 7.62
N VAL A 292 -7.23 -22.71 8.23
CA VAL A 292 -6.18 -23.17 9.16
C VAL A 292 -6.17 -22.31 10.41
N THR A 293 -5.56 -22.79 11.49
CA THR A 293 -5.39 -22.01 12.73
C THR A 293 -3.90 -21.81 13.01
N ASP A 294 -3.43 -20.56 13.06
CA ASP A 294 -2.05 -20.22 13.40
C ASP A 294 -1.98 -18.92 14.20
N TYR A 295 -1.36 -18.96 15.38
CA TYR A 295 -1.29 -17.84 16.32
C TYR A 295 -0.51 -16.63 15.79
N ARG A 296 0.48 -16.85 14.91
CA ARG A 296 1.28 -15.76 14.32
C ARG A 296 0.50 -15.03 13.24
N LEU A 297 -0.31 -15.75 12.46
CA LEU A 297 -1.22 -15.13 11.50
C LEU A 297 -2.34 -14.35 12.19
N VAL A 298 -2.93 -14.89 13.27
CA VAL A 298 -3.91 -14.13 14.07
C VAL A 298 -3.26 -12.90 14.70
N HIS A 299 -2.01 -13.00 15.16
CA HIS A 299 -1.26 -11.84 15.65
C HIS A 299 -1.04 -10.77 14.58
N ASN A 300 -0.60 -11.16 13.37
CA ASN A 300 -0.42 -10.22 12.25
C ASN A 300 -1.75 -9.60 11.80
N LEU A 301 -2.85 -10.36 11.84
CA LEU A 301 -4.20 -9.86 11.58
C LEU A 301 -4.58 -8.78 12.60
N ALA A 302 -4.52 -9.09 13.90
CA ALA A 302 -4.81 -8.16 14.98
C ALA A 302 -3.95 -6.88 14.90
N PHE A 303 -2.68 -7.02 14.52
CA PHE A 303 -1.80 -5.88 14.31
C PHE A 303 -2.28 -5.00 13.16
N ALA A 304 -2.62 -5.58 12.02
CA ALA A 304 -3.09 -4.82 10.87
C ALA A 304 -4.44 -4.13 11.16
N GLU A 305 -5.38 -4.82 11.81
CA GLU A 305 -6.66 -4.26 12.27
C GLU A 305 -6.46 -3.09 13.24
N HIS A 306 -5.52 -3.22 14.19
CA HIS A 306 -5.14 -2.14 15.11
C HIS A 306 -4.65 -0.90 14.36
N GLN A 307 -3.78 -1.08 13.36
CA GLN A 307 -3.29 0.04 12.55
C GLN A 307 -4.37 0.67 11.66
N LEU A 308 -5.39 -0.10 11.28
CA LEU A 308 -6.55 0.38 10.51
C LEU A 308 -7.63 1.04 11.40
N GLY A 309 -7.48 0.99 12.73
CA GLY A 309 -8.44 1.55 13.67
C GLY A 309 -9.62 0.62 13.99
N GLU A 310 -9.57 -0.65 13.60
CA GLU A 310 -10.57 -1.68 13.92
C GLU A 310 -10.33 -2.22 15.34
N VAL A 311 -10.56 -1.35 16.33
CA VAL A 311 -10.15 -1.55 17.72
C VAL A 311 -10.77 -2.80 18.35
N GLU A 312 -12.06 -3.03 18.15
CA GLU A 312 -12.77 -4.15 18.75
C GLU A 312 -12.29 -5.49 18.20
N GLN A 313 -12.15 -5.60 16.87
CA GLN A 313 -11.64 -6.78 16.18
C GLN A 313 -10.21 -7.07 16.61
N ALA A 314 -9.33 -6.05 16.55
CA ALA A 314 -7.94 -6.19 16.97
C ALA A 314 -7.82 -6.69 18.41
N SER A 315 -8.65 -6.17 19.33
CA SER A 315 -8.64 -6.63 20.72
C SER A 315 -9.06 -8.11 20.85
N GLN A 316 -10.04 -8.56 20.08
CA GLN A 316 -10.48 -9.96 20.09
C GLN A 316 -9.40 -10.87 19.52
N ASP A 317 -8.79 -10.48 18.40
CA ASP A 317 -7.79 -11.28 17.72
C ASP A 317 -6.47 -11.33 18.48
N TYR A 318 -6.05 -10.25 19.16
CA TYR A 318 -4.91 -10.32 20.09
C TYR A 318 -5.17 -11.30 21.24
N GLN A 319 -6.39 -11.30 21.81
CA GLN A 319 -6.76 -12.24 22.87
C GLN A 319 -6.80 -13.69 22.36
N GLN A 320 -7.33 -13.89 21.15
CA GLN A 320 -7.32 -15.19 20.49
C GLN A 320 -5.90 -15.67 20.23
N ALA A 321 -5.06 -14.85 19.61
CA ALA A 321 -3.65 -15.15 19.34
C ALA A 321 -2.92 -15.55 20.63
N LEU A 322 -3.14 -14.81 21.72
CA LEU A 322 -2.56 -15.14 23.02
C LEU A 322 -3.06 -16.48 23.58
N ALA A 323 -4.34 -16.80 23.40
CA ALA A 323 -4.95 -18.04 23.88
C ALA A 323 -4.45 -19.29 23.13
N ILE A 324 -4.16 -19.16 21.83
CA ILE A 324 -3.65 -20.27 21.00
C ILE A 324 -2.11 -20.28 20.87
N CYS A 325 -1.42 -19.26 21.38
CA CYS A 325 0.04 -19.21 21.37
C CYS A 325 0.64 -20.33 22.24
N PRO A 326 1.53 -21.18 21.71
CA PRO A 326 2.13 -22.26 22.48
C PRO A 326 3.02 -21.71 23.59
N THR A 327 3.05 -22.39 24.74
CA THR A 327 3.88 -21.99 25.89
C THR A 327 5.38 -21.97 25.59
N ALA A 328 5.83 -22.73 24.59
CA ALA A 328 7.22 -22.76 24.16
C ALA A 328 7.65 -21.54 23.32
N ASP A 329 6.70 -20.79 22.74
CA ASP A 329 7.01 -19.58 21.96
C ASP A 329 6.81 -18.32 22.81
N GLU A 330 7.64 -18.20 23.84
CA GLU A 330 7.64 -17.05 24.75
C GLU A 330 7.95 -15.74 24.02
N LYS A 331 8.71 -15.81 22.92
CA LYS A 331 9.03 -14.65 22.08
C LYS A 331 7.77 -14.07 21.46
N GLU A 332 7.00 -14.88 20.73
CA GLU A 332 5.77 -14.41 20.10
C GLU A 332 4.73 -14.01 21.14
N LYS A 333 4.60 -14.79 22.23
CA LYS A 333 3.71 -14.46 23.35
C LYS A 333 3.98 -13.07 23.90
N SER A 334 5.26 -12.73 24.13
CA SER A 334 5.64 -11.41 24.64
C SER A 334 5.33 -10.28 23.65
N ALA A 335 5.41 -10.56 22.34
CA ALA A 335 5.08 -9.61 21.26
C ALA A 335 3.56 -9.34 21.20
N ILE A 336 2.74 -10.39 21.25
CA ILE A 336 1.27 -10.28 21.32
C ILE A 336 0.85 -9.45 22.53
N ILE A 337 1.40 -9.75 23.72
CA ILE A 337 1.09 -9.00 24.95
C ILE A 337 1.51 -7.52 24.82
N HIS A 338 2.67 -7.25 24.24
CA HIS A 338 3.14 -5.88 24.02
C HIS A 338 2.19 -5.10 23.10
N ASN A 339 1.78 -5.72 21.99
CA ASN A 339 0.91 -5.09 21.01
C ASN A 339 -0.51 -4.89 21.54
N LEU A 340 -1.04 -5.84 22.32
CA LEU A 340 -2.29 -5.66 23.07
C LEU A 340 -2.18 -4.51 24.09
N GLY A 341 -1.03 -4.38 24.77
CA GLY A 341 -0.73 -3.25 25.66
C GLY A 341 -0.78 -1.91 24.91
N SER A 342 -0.23 -1.86 23.70
CA SER A 342 -0.30 -0.70 22.80
C SER A 342 -1.74 -0.34 22.40
N LEU A 343 -2.56 -1.35 22.07
CA LEU A 343 -3.97 -1.13 21.78
C LEU A 343 -4.72 -0.56 23.00
N LYS A 344 -4.46 -1.09 24.20
CA LYS A 344 -5.03 -0.58 25.46
C LYS A 344 -4.60 0.85 25.76
N ALA A 345 -3.33 1.18 25.50
CA ALA A 345 -2.83 2.54 25.62
C ALA A 345 -3.57 3.51 24.70
N ASN A 346 -3.72 3.15 23.43
CA ASN A 346 -4.38 3.99 22.42
C ASN A 346 -5.88 4.17 22.67
N THR A 347 -6.52 3.22 23.35
CA THR A 347 -7.95 3.28 23.72
C THR A 347 -8.19 3.92 25.09
N GLY A 348 -7.14 4.37 25.78
CA GLY A 348 -7.23 5.08 27.07
C GLY A 348 -7.27 4.18 28.31
N ASP A 349 -7.19 2.85 28.16
CA ASP A 349 -7.02 1.91 29.29
C ASP A 349 -5.54 1.87 29.72
N ILE A 350 -5.10 2.97 30.33
CA ILE A 350 -3.72 3.14 30.79
C ILE A 350 -3.33 2.09 31.85
N PRO A 351 -4.16 1.77 32.87
CA PRO A 351 -3.81 0.74 33.84
C PRO A 351 -3.65 -0.65 33.21
N GLY A 352 -4.55 -1.02 32.28
CA GLY A 352 -4.45 -2.27 31.53
C GLY A 352 -3.20 -2.34 30.66
N ALA A 353 -2.85 -1.24 29.99
CA ALA A 353 -1.64 -1.14 29.18
C ALA A 353 -0.37 -1.34 30.01
N ILE A 354 -0.28 -0.70 31.18
CA ILE A 354 0.86 -0.86 32.10
C ILE A 354 1.03 -2.32 32.53
N ALA A 355 -0.05 -2.97 32.94
CA ALA A 355 -0.01 -4.36 33.38
C ALA A 355 0.46 -5.31 32.27
N LEU A 356 -0.01 -5.09 31.04
CA LEU A 356 0.42 -5.88 29.87
C LEU A 356 1.90 -5.62 29.53
N TYR A 357 2.35 -4.37 29.57
CA TYR A 357 3.75 -4.06 29.33
C TYR A 357 4.67 -4.66 30.39
N GLU A 358 4.26 -4.73 31.66
CA GLU A 358 5.02 -5.39 32.72
C GLU A 358 5.13 -6.90 32.48
N GLN A 359 4.03 -7.57 32.12
CA GLN A 359 4.06 -8.99 31.76
C GLN A 359 4.95 -9.25 30.53
N SER A 360 4.87 -8.41 29.50
CA SER A 360 5.72 -8.52 28.31
C SER A 360 7.20 -8.34 28.66
N LEU A 361 7.51 -7.37 29.52
CA LEU A 361 8.87 -7.07 29.97
C LEU A 361 9.47 -8.25 30.75
N GLU A 362 8.72 -8.86 31.67
CA GLU A 362 9.16 -10.03 32.44
C GLU A 362 9.54 -11.19 31.53
N ILE A 363 8.72 -11.49 30.52
CA ILE A 363 9.01 -12.56 29.54
C ILE A 363 10.24 -12.20 28.69
N LYS A 364 10.34 -10.95 28.22
CA LYS A 364 11.49 -10.50 27.41
C LYS A 364 12.79 -10.55 28.20
N GLU A 365 12.75 -10.28 29.49
CA GLU A 365 13.88 -10.44 30.40
C GLU A 365 14.26 -11.91 30.58
N SER A 366 13.29 -12.81 30.77
CA SER A 366 13.56 -14.24 30.95
C SER A 366 14.18 -14.90 29.72
N ILE A 367 13.78 -14.49 28.51
CA ILE A 367 14.32 -15.02 27.25
C ILE A 367 15.55 -14.27 26.73
N GLY A 368 15.99 -13.21 27.42
CA GLY A 368 17.14 -12.39 27.00
C GLY A 368 16.89 -11.53 25.75
N ASP A 369 15.64 -11.18 25.44
CA ASP A 369 15.28 -10.30 24.32
C ASP A 369 15.50 -8.83 24.70
N LEU A 370 16.77 -8.39 24.60
CA LEU A 370 17.17 -7.01 24.89
C LEU A 370 16.49 -5.99 23.96
N GLN A 371 16.26 -6.34 22.69
CA GLN A 371 15.60 -5.46 21.74
C GLN A 371 14.14 -5.24 22.11
N GLY A 372 13.40 -6.33 22.39
CA GLY A 372 12.02 -6.27 22.84
C GLY A 372 11.88 -5.57 24.20
N LYS A 373 12.81 -5.80 25.12
CA LYS A 373 12.88 -5.09 26.41
C LYS A 373 12.99 -3.58 26.20
N ALA A 374 13.95 -3.13 25.39
CA ALA A 374 14.13 -1.71 25.12
C ALA A 374 12.92 -1.06 24.46
N ALA A 375 12.24 -1.76 23.56
CA ALA A 375 10.99 -1.30 22.93
C ALA A 375 9.86 -1.15 23.96
N THR A 376 9.74 -2.11 24.90
CA THR A 376 8.71 -2.09 25.95
C THR A 376 8.95 -0.96 26.95
N LEU A 377 10.20 -0.73 27.35
CA LEU A 377 10.57 0.42 28.19
C LEU A 377 10.24 1.76 27.52
N HIS A 378 10.53 1.88 26.21
CA HIS A 378 10.20 3.08 25.44
C HIS A 378 8.68 3.35 25.43
N GLN A 379 7.85 2.32 25.19
CA GLN A 379 6.38 2.48 25.21
C GLN A 379 5.84 2.85 26.60
N ARG A 380 6.41 2.28 27.68
CA ARG A 380 6.07 2.71 29.04
C ARG A 380 6.50 4.16 29.30
N GLY A 381 7.62 4.61 28.72
CA GLY A 381 8.04 6.00 28.73
C GLY A 381 6.98 6.93 28.12
N ILE A 382 6.42 6.56 26.96
CA ILE A 382 5.32 7.30 26.30
C ILE A 382 4.10 7.38 27.23
N LEU A 383 3.68 6.26 27.83
CA LEU A 383 2.55 6.25 28.77
C LEU A 383 2.79 7.18 29.98
N LYS A 384 4.01 7.19 30.51
CA LYS A 384 4.39 8.06 31.63
C LYS A 384 4.38 9.53 31.23
N THR A 385 4.84 9.87 30.02
CA THR A 385 4.69 11.21 29.45
C THR A 385 3.22 11.61 29.39
N ASN A 386 2.36 10.75 28.84
CA ASN A 386 0.93 11.04 28.65
C ASN A 386 0.16 11.16 29.97
N THR A 387 0.65 10.54 31.05
CA THR A 387 0.07 10.65 32.40
C THR A 387 0.69 11.75 33.26
N GLY A 388 1.64 12.52 32.71
CA GLY A 388 2.29 13.65 33.39
C GLY A 388 3.44 13.28 34.33
N ASP A 389 3.81 12.00 34.43
CA ASP A 389 4.98 11.54 35.20
C ASP A 389 6.25 11.67 34.34
N ILE A 390 6.68 12.92 34.13
CA ILE A 390 7.82 13.26 33.27
C ILE A 390 9.13 12.66 33.80
N ALA A 391 9.33 12.66 35.12
CA ALA A 391 10.53 12.08 35.73
C ALA A 391 10.61 10.56 35.50
N GLY A 392 9.49 9.85 35.69
CA GLY A 392 9.41 8.42 35.37
C GLY A 392 9.60 8.12 33.89
N ALA A 393 9.07 8.98 33.01
CA ALA A 393 9.24 8.85 31.56
C ALA A 393 10.72 8.96 31.15
N ILE A 394 11.43 9.98 31.64
CA ILE A 394 12.86 10.18 31.37
C ILE A 394 13.67 8.96 31.81
N ALA A 395 13.45 8.46 33.03
CA ALA A 395 14.18 7.29 33.54
C ALA A 395 13.95 6.02 32.68
N LEU A 396 12.74 5.82 32.17
CA LEU A 396 12.42 4.69 31.28
C LEU A 396 13.06 4.85 29.89
N TYR A 397 13.07 6.07 29.35
CA TYR A 397 13.75 6.36 28.09
C TYR A 397 15.26 6.19 28.21
N GLU A 398 15.89 6.66 29.29
CA GLU A 398 17.33 6.47 29.53
C GLU A 398 17.71 4.98 29.62
N GLN A 399 16.93 4.17 30.33
CA GLN A 399 17.13 2.71 30.35
C GLN A 399 16.95 2.08 28.96
N SER A 400 15.95 2.52 28.19
CA SER A 400 15.76 2.07 26.81
C SER A 400 16.95 2.45 25.92
N LEU A 401 17.46 3.67 26.08
CA LEU A 401 18.59 4.22 25.34
C LEU A 401 19.85 3.42 25.59
N GLU A 402 20.20 3.17 26.86
CA GLU A 402 21.39 2.39 27.26
C GLU A 402 21.36 0.99 26.62
N ILE A 403 20.21 0.31 26.66
CA ILE A 403 20.07 -1.01 26.04
C ILE A 403 20.24 -0.92 24.53
N LYS A 404 19.58 0.03 23.87
CA LYS A 404 19.66 0.24 22.41
C LYS A 404 21.09 0.53 21.96
N GLU A 405 21.84 1.31 22.73
CA GLU A 405 23.27 1.54 22.50
C GLU A 405 24.09 0.26 22.63
N SER A 406 23.85 -0.52 23.69
CA SER A 406 24.59 -1.77 23.94
C SER A 406 24.41 -2.82 22.84
N ILE A 407 23.22 -2.86 22.20
CA ILE A 407 22.91 -3.81 21.12
C ILE A 407 23.12 -3.23 19.71
N GLY A 408 23.62 -1.99 19.59
CA GLY A 408 23.85 -1.33 18.30
C GLY A 408 22.58 -0.98 17.52
N ASN A 409 21.43 -0.82 18.20
CA ASN A 409 20.17 -0.42 17.57
C ASN A 409 20.13 1.10 17.35
N MET A 410 20.80 1.56 16.29
CA MET A 410 20.95 2.98 15.96
C MET A 410 19.61 3.67 15.68
N GLN A 411 18.68 3.01 14.98
CA GLN A 411 17.35 3.57 14.73
C GLN A 411 16.59 3.77 16.04
N GLY A 412 16.59 2.76 16.92
CA GLY A 412 15.95 2.85 18.22
C GLY A 412 16.58 3.91 19.13
N LYS A 413 17.92 4.05 19.09
CA LYS A 413 18.67 5.09 19.79
C LYS A 413 18.18 6.48 19.37
N ALA A 414 18.20 6.76 18.06
CA ALA A 414 17.76 8.04 17.52
C ALA A 414 16.32 8.38 17.92
N SER A 415 15.39 7.43 17.77
CA SER A 415 14.00 7.64 18.19
C SER A 415 13.87 7.92 19.70
N THR A 416 14.66 7.28 20.56
CA THR A 416 14.63 7.58 22.00
C THR A 416 15.21 8.97 22.30
N LEU A 417 16.31 9.36 21.65
CA LEU A 417 16.91 10.69 21.79
C LEU A 417 15.91 11.79 21.36
N HIS A 418 15.21 11.57 20.25
CA HIS A 418 14.14 12.46 19.78
C HIS A 418 13.05 12.65 20.85
N GLN A 419 12.57 11.57 21.45
CA GLN A 419 11.52 11.64 22.48
C GLN A 419 12.01 12.31 23.77
N LEU A 420 13.26 12.05 24.18
CA LEU A 420 13.88 12.77 25.29
C LEU A 420 14.00 14.26 24.99
N GLY A 421 14.38 14.63 23.76
CA GLY A 421 14.44 16.03 23.31
C GLY A 421 13.08 16.73 23.43
N SER A 422 12.02 16.08 22.96
CA SER A 422 10.64 16.59 23.07
C SER A 422 10.22 16.79 24.53
N LEU A 423 10.53 15.82 25.41
CA LEU A 423 10.26 15.95 26.84
C LEU A 423 10.99 17.12 27.47
N LYS A 424 12.28 17.28 27.16
CA LYS A 424 13.10 18.38 27.67
C LYS A 424 12.55 19.74 27.23
N ALA A 425 12.15 19.86 25.97
CA ALA A 425 11.50 21.03 25.42
C ALA A 425 10.22 21.38 26.20
N ASN A 426 9.33 20.40 26.40
CA ASN A 426 8.07 20.59 27.12
C ASN A 426 8.27 20.96 28.60
N THR A 427 9.40 20.57 29.20
CA THR A 427 9.78 20.97 30.58
C THR A 427 10.56 22.28 30.66
N GLY A 428 10.83 22.94 29.53
CA GLY A 428 11.54 24.22 29.45
C GLY A 428 13.07 24.13 29.40
N ASP A 429 13.65 22.93 29.35
CA ASP A 429 15.10 22.72 29.17
C ASP A 429 15.45 22.77 27.66
N ILE A 430 15.33 23.96 27.07
CA ILE A 430 15.53 24.18 25.65
C ILE A 430 16.96 23.81 25.19
N PRO A 431 18.05 24.18 25.89
CA PRO A 431 19.39 23.79 25.49
C PRO A 431 19.59 22.27 25.51
N GLY A 432 19.05 21.58 26.53
CA GLY A 432 19.08 20.12 26.59
C GLY A 432 18.28 19.46 25.47
N ALA A 433 17.13 20.03 25.11
CA ALA A 433 16.31 19.56 24.01
C ALA A 433 17.02 19.64 22.65
N ILE A 434 17.64 20.80 22.35
CA ILE A 434 18.41 21.01 21.12
C ILE A 434 19.55 19.98 21.03
N ALA A 435 20.34 19.81 22.10
CA ALA A 435 21.45 18.86 22.10
C ALA A 435 21.02 17.39 21.86
N LEU A 436 19.84 17.01 22.36
CA LEU A 436 19.27 15.68 22.14
C LEU A 436 18.74 15.51 20.72
N TYR A 437 18.09 16.55 20.17
CA TYR A 437 17.64 16.54 18.78
C TYR A 437 18.80 16.54 17.79
N GLU A 438 19.88 17.27 18.03
CA GLU A 438 21.09 17.24 17.19
C GLU A 438 21.72 15.83 17.15
N GLN A 439 21.85 15.17 18.30
CA GLN A 439 22.34 13.78 18.37
C GLN A 439 21.39 12.80 17.65
N SER A 440 20.07 13.00 17.78
CA SER A 440 19.06 12.22 17.06
C SER A 440 19.19 12.43 15.56
N LEU A 441 19.35 13.68 15.11
CA LEU A 441 19.48 14.06 13.72
C LEU A 441 20.72 13.42 13.09
N GLU A 442 21.89 13.56 13.73
CA GLU A 442 23.14 12.94 13.29
C GLU A 442 22.98 11.41 13.15
N THR A 443 22.34 10.78 14.13
CA THR A 443 22.11 9.33 14.08
C THR A 443 21.18 8.95 12.94
N PHE A 444 20.05 9.66 12.72
CA PHE A 444 19.14 9.39 11.61
C PHE A 444 19.80 9.61 10.24
N GLU A 445 20.64 10.63 10.10
CA GLU A 445 21.42 10.87 8.89
C GLU A 445 22.40 9.73 8.62
N SER A 446 23.13 9.27 9.65
CA SER A 446 24.11 8.19 9.51
C SER A 446 23.51 6.86 9.02
N ILE A 447 22.24 6.60 9.35
CA ILE A 447 21.52 5.37 8.94
C ILE A 447 20.61 5.59 7.72
N GLY A 448 20.61 6.78 7.13
CA GLY A 448 19.76 7.11 5.98
C GLY A 448 18.26 7.13 6.26
N ASN A 449 17.85 7.35 7.52
CA ASN A 449 16.44 7.43 7.88
C ASN A 449 15.90 8.85 7.65
N LEU A 450 15.38 9.07 6.44
CA LEU A 450 14.87 10.36 6.00
C LEU A 450 13.62 10.82 6.79
N GLN A 451 12.74 9.90 7.20
CA GLN A 451 11.55 10.22 8.01
C GLN A 451 11.95 10.81 9.37
N GLY A 452 12.87 10.14 10.06
CA GLY A 452 13.38 10.57 11.37
C GLY A 452 14.17 11.88 11.27
N LYS A 453 14.96 12.04 10.20
CA LYS A 453 15.65 13.29 9.88
C LYS A 453 14.65 14.45 9.73
N ALA A 454 13.67 14.32 8.85
CA ALA A 454 12.69 15.37 8.55
C ALA A 454 11.88 15.78 9.80
N SER A 455 11.44 14.80 10.59
CA SER A 455 10.70 15.03 11.84
C SER A 455 11.56 15.73 12.90
N THR A 456 12.85 15.40 12.98
CA THR A 456 13.78 16.03 13.92
C THR A 456 14.11 17.47 13.50
N LEU A 457 14.29 17.73 12.20
CA LEU A 457 14.46 19.08 11.66
C LEU A 457 13.23 19.96 11.91
N HIS A 458 12.03 19.41 11.73
CA HIS A 458 10.78 20.10 12.05
C HIS A 458 10.74 20.53 13.52
N ASN A 459 11.05 19.62 14.45
CA ASN A 459 11.03 19.93 15.88
C ASN A 459 12.15 20.89 16.31
N LEU A 460 13.33 20.81 15.70
CA LEU A 460 14.37 21.82 15.86
C LEU A 460 13.89 23.18 15.35
N GLY A 461 13.17 23.22 14.23
CA GLY A 461 12.53 24.43 13.69
C GLY A 461 11.58 25.08 14.69
N ASN A 462 10.70 24.28 15.32
CA ASN A 462 9.80 24.73 16.39
C ASN A 462 10.59 25.39 17.53
N LEU A 463 11.60 24.70 18.09
CA LEU A 463 12.40 25.26 19.19
C LEU A 463 13.20 26.50 18.81
N THR A 464 13.73 26.53 17.59
CA THR A 464 14.49 27.67 17.07
C THR A 464 13.57 28.88 16.92
N ALA A 465 12.32 28.68 16.53
CA ALA A 465 11.32 29.73 16.49
C ALA A 465 10.92 30.22 17.90
N ASP A 466 10.73 29.30 18.85
CA ASP A 466 10.37 29.63 20.23
C ASP A 466 11.48 30.44 20.94
N THR A 467 12.74 30.23 20.55
CA THR A 467 13.89 31.01 21.03
C THR A 467 14.08 32.34 20.29
N GLY A 468 13.29 32.61 19.25
CA GLY A 468 13.23 33.87 18.52
C GLY A 468 14.09 33.94 17.25
N ASP A 469 14.83 32.89 16.89
CA ASP A 469 15.58 32.84 15.62
C ASP A 469 14.67 32.40 14.46
N ILE A 470 13.83 33.32 14.01
CA ILE A 470 12.88 33.06 12.92
C ILE A 470 13.59 32.66 11.61
N PRO A 471 14.68 33.31 11.15
CA PRO A 471 15.39 32.87 9.96
C PRO A 471 15.96 31.45 10.08
N GLY A 472 16.53 31.09 11.23
CA GLY A 472 17.03 29.74 11.49
C GLY A 472 15.90 28.70 11.47
N ALA A 473 14.76 29.01 12.07
CA ALA A 473 13.59 28.13 12.06
C ALA A 473 13.06 27.88 10.64
N ILE A 474 12.96 28.93 9.82
CA ILE A 474 12.54 28.79 8.41
C ILE A 474 13.51 27.89 7.64
N ALA A 475 14.82 28.06 7.81
CA ALA A 475 15.82 27.22 7.14
C ALA A 475 15.74 25.74 7.55
N LEU A 476 15.40 25.46 8.82
CA LEU A 476 15.17 24.10 9.31
C LEU A 476 13.88 23.50 8.73
N TYR A 477 12.81 24.30 8.66
CA TYR A 477 11.56 23.87 8.03
C TYR A 477 11.70 23.62 6.54
N GLU A 478 12.43 24.45 5.80
CA GLU A 478 12.69 24.23 4.36
C GLU A 478 13.41 22.89 4.13
N GLN A 479 14.41 22.56 4.94
CA GLN A 479 15.10 21.26 4.88
C GLN A 479 14.18 20.09 5.25
N SER A 480 13.32 20.27 6.27
CA SER A 480 12.31 19.28 6.65
C SER A 480 11.30 19.03 5.51
N LEU A 481 10.82 20.11 4.89
CA LEU A 481 9.87 20.09 3.78
C LEU A 481 10.44 19.37 2.56
N GLU A 482 11.67 19.71 2.16
CA GLU A 482 12.37 19.04 1.06
C GLU A 482 12.52 17.54 1.34
N THR A 483 12.87 17.19 2.58
CA THR A 483 13.03 15.79 2.97
C THR A 483 11.68 15.04 2.93
N PHE A 484 10.61 15.59 3.51
CA PHE A 484 9.27 15.00 3.47
C PHE A 484 8.75 14.85 2.04
N GLU A 485 8.98 15.84 1.18
CA GLU A 485 8.64 15.79 -0.24
C GLU A 485 9.40 14.68 -0.98
N SER A 486 10.69 14.51 -0.70
CA SER A 486 11.51 13.47 -1.33
C SER A 486 11.04 12.04 -1.02
N ILE A 487 10.40 11.83 0.14
CA ILE A 487 9.87 10.53 0.57
C ILE A 487 8.35 10.41 0.38
N GLY A 488 7.69 11.43 -0.18
CA GLY A 488 6.24 11.42 -0.40
C GLY A 488 5.40 11.48 0.89
N ASP A 489 5.96 11.93 2.02
CA ASP A 489 5.20 12.11 3.25
C ASP A 489 4.42 13.42 3.22
N LEU A 490 3.18 13.32 2.73
CA LEU A 490 2.23 14.43 2.65
C LEU A 490 1.82 14.96 4.03
N GLN A 491 1.75 14.10 5.06
CA GLN A 491 1.36 14.52 6.40
C GLN A 491 2.43 15.41 7.04
N GLY A 492 3.69 14.98 6.99
CA GLY A 492 4.83 15.77 7.45
C GLY A 492 4.97 17.08 6.67
N LYS A 493 4.78 17.04 5.34
CA LYS A 493 4.77 18.23 4.48
C LYS A 493 3.72 19.25 4.93
N ALA A 494 2.47 18.81 5.11
CA ALA A 494 1.37 19.68 5.51
C ALA A 494 1.59 20.32 6.90
N ALA A 495 2.11 19.54 7.85
CA ALA A 495 2.42 20.02 9.20
C ALA A 495 3.52 21.09 9.19
N THR A 496 4.60 20.88 8.42
CA THR A 496 5.67 21.86 8.27
C THR A 496 5.18 23.15 7.60
N LEU A 497 4.34 23.05 6.57
CA LEU A 497 3.74 24.23 5.93
C LEU A 497 2.84 25.02 6.88
N HIS A 498 2.04 24.32 7.70
CA HIS A 498 1.21 24.94 8.73
C HIS A 498 2.08 25.74 9.72
N GLU A 499 3.17 25.15 10.20
CA GLU A 499 4.09 25.81 11.13
C GLU A 499 4.82 27.01 10.53
N MET A 500 5.27 26.90 9.29
CA MET A 500 5.82 28.05 8.56
C MET A 500 4.78 29.17 8.38
N GLY A 501 3.53 28.80 8.08
CA GLY A 501 2.41 29.74 7.99
C GLY A 501 2.21 30.51 9.31
N ARG A 502 2.24 29.80 10.43
CA ARG A 502 2.15 30.37 11.79
C ARG A 502 3.29 31.35 12.07
N LEU A 503 4.53 31.01 11.68
CA LEU A 503 5.66 31.93 11.83
C LEU A 503 5.50 33.18 10.97
N LYS A 504 5.09 33.03 9.70
CA LYS A 504 4.84 34.18 8.81
C LYS A 504 3.75 35.08 9.38
N ALA A 505 2.67 34.51 9.91
CA ALA A 505 1.61 35.24 10.60
C ALA A 505 2.16 36.05 11.79
N ASN A 506 2.94 35.41 12.66
CA ASN A 506 3.53 36.04 13.85
C ASN A 506 4.53 37.15 13.49
N THR A 507 5.23 37.04 12.36
CA THR A 507 6.13 38.09 11.86
C THR A 507 5.44 39.18 11.04
N GLY A 508 4.12 39.07 10.82
CA GLY A 508 3.30 40.06 10.11
C GLY A 508 3.24 39.90 8.59
N ASP A 509 3.85 38.87 8.02
CA ASP A 509 3.74 38.53 6.60
C ASP A 509 2.47 37.70 6.34
N ILE A 510 1.32 38.38 6.46
CA ILE A 510 0.00 37.75 6.34
C ILE A 510 -0.23 37.09 4.96
N PRO A 511 0.14 37.70 3.81
CA PRO A 511 -0.04 37.07 2.51
C PRO A 511 0.74 35.75 2.36
N ALA A 512 1.98 35.70 2.86
CA ALA A 512 2.76 34.46 2.84
C ALA A 512 2.15 33.41 3.78
N ALA A 513 1.67 33.83 4.96
CA ALA A 513 1.01 32.93 5.91
C ALA A 513 -0.23 32.27 5.30
N ILE A 514 -1.11 33.04 4.65
CA ILE A 514 -2.29 32.52 3.96
C ILE A 514 -1.90 31.52 2.87
N THR A 515 -0.90 31.84 2.05
CA THR A 515 -0.44 30.95 0.98
C THR A 515 0.05 29.60 1.54
N LEU A 516 0.81 29.62 2.63
CA LEU A 516 1.32 28.41 3.29
C LEU A 516 0.19 27.60 3.93
N TYR A 517 -0.79 28.26 4.55
CA TYR A 517 -1.97 27.60 5.09
C TYR A 517 -2.86 26.99 4.00
N GLU A 518 -3.06 27.66 2.86
CA GLU A 518 -3.81 27.11 1.72
C GLU A 518 -3.15 25.85 1.17
N GLN A 519 -1.82 25.83 1.03
CA GLN A 519 -1.07 24.64 0.64
C GLN A 519 -1.18 23.50 1.66
N SER A 520 -1.10 23.81 2.96
CA SER A 520 -1.32 22.83 4.03
C SER A 520 -2.74 22.26 3.96
N LEU A 521 -3.74 23.13 3.77
CA LEU A 521 -5.15 22.76 3.69
C LEU A 521 -5.41 21.80 2.53
N GLU A 522 -4.95 22.14 1.33
CA GLU A 522 -5.07 21.29 0.12
C GLU A 522 -4.50 19.88 0.37
N ILE A 523 -3.31 19.80 0.98
CA ILE A 523 -2.70 18.52 1.30
C ILE A 523 -3.53 17.76 2.35
N THR A 524 -3.92 18.41 3.46
CA THR A 524 -4.72 17.76 4.51
C THR A 524 -6.07 17.24 3.99
N GLU A 525 -6.68 17.96 3.05
CA GLU A 525 -7.89 17.51 2.35
C GLU A 525 -7.62 16.28 1.49
N SER A 526 -6.56 16.31 0.68
CA SER A 526 -6.20 15.19 -0.21
C SER A 526 -5.95 13.88 0.53
N ILE A 527 -5.38 13.95 1.75
CA ILE A 527 -5.06 12.77 2.57
C ILE A 527 -6.14 12.45 3.62
N GLY A 528 -7.25 13.20 3.66
CA GLY A 528 -8.32 13.02 4.63
C GLY A 528 -7.91 13.31 6.09
N ASN A 529 -6.86 14.11 6.31
CA ASN A 529 -6.42 14.52 7.65
C ASN A 529 -7.34 15.63 8.19
N MET A 530 -8.49 15.23 8.72
CA MET A 530 -9.50 16.14 9.28
C MET A 530 -8.98 16.96 10.45
N GLN A 531 -8.08 16.41 11.27
CA GLN A 531 -7.50 17.14 12.40
C GLN A 531 -6.61 18.30 11.92
N GLY A 532 -5.71 18.03 10.97
CA GLY A 532 -4.86 19.06 10.35
C GLY A 532 -5.67 20.12 9.63
N LYS A 533 -6.70 19.69 8.88
CA LYS A 533 -7.65 20.59 8.22
C LYS A 533 -8.31 21.55 9.20
N ALA A 534 -8.88 21.03 10.29
CA ALA A 534 -9.57 21.85 11.29
C ALA A 534 -8.63 22.86 11.96
N ALA A 535 -7.40 22.46 12.28
CA ALA A 535 -6.39 23.34 12.87
C ALA A 535 -5.97 24.46 11.90
N THR A 536 -5.72 24.13 10.63
CA THR A 536 -5.38 25.15 9.61
C THR A 536 -6.52 26.13 9.39
N LEU A 537 -7.78 25.67 9.32
CA LEU A 537 -8.95 26.55 9.22
C LEU A 537 -9.08 27.47 10.44
N HIS A 538 -8.80 26.97 11.65
CA HIS A 538 -8.79 27.78 12.87
C HIS A 538 -7.78 28.93 12.78
N GLU A 539 -6.53 28.64 12.41
CA GLU A 539 -5.47 29.65 12.29
C GLU A 539 -5.76 30.67 11.17
N MET A 540 -6.31 30.21 10.03
CA MET A 540 -6.76 31.12 8.98
C MET A 540 -7.91 32.02 9.46
N GLY A 541 -8.84 31.48 10.27
CA GLY A 541 -9.90 32.24 10.92
C GLY A 541 -9.35 33.32 11.84
N MET A 542 -8.34 33.00 12.64
CA MET A 542 -7.62 33.95 13.50
C MET A 542 -6.96 35.06 12.66
N LEU A 543 -6.30 34.71 11.56
CA LEU A 543 -5.70 35.68 10.66
C LEU A 543 -6.72 36.63 10.02
N LYS A 544 -7.86 36.11 9.55
CA LYS A 544 -8.94 36.92 8.97
C LYS A 544 -9.55 37.85 10.01
N ALA A 545 -9.73 37.38 11.24
CA ALA A 545 -10.19 38.21 12.34
C ALA A 545 -9.23 39.37 12.64
N ASN A 546 -7.92 39.09 12.73
CA ASN A 546 -6.88 40.07 13.00
C ASN A 546 -6.71 41.11 11.87
N THR A 547 -7.03 40.73 10.63
CA THR A 547 -7.01 41.62 9.47
C THR A 547 -8.33 42.36 9.24
N GLY A 548 -9.35 42.09 10.06
CA GLY A 548 -10.64 42.79 10.04
C GLY A 548 -11.69 42.18 9.10
N ASP A 549 -11.40 41.06 8.44
CA ASP A 549 -12.36 40.32 7.61
C ASP A 549 -13.18 39.36 8.50
N ILE A 550 -14.05 39.95 9.32
CA ILE A 550 -14.86 39.23 10.32
C ILE A 550 -15.79 38.18 9.68
N PRO A 551 -16.49 38.44 8.54
CA PRO A 551 -17.33 37.43 7.91
C PRO A 551 -16.54 36.19 7.46
N ALA A 552 -15.36 36.39 6.86
CA ALA A 552 -14.50 35.28 6.47
C ALA A 552 -13.97 34.50 7.68
N ALA A 553 -13.59 35.21 8.75
CA ALA A 553 -13.14 34.59 9.99
C ALA A 553 -14.21 33.66 10.60
N ILE A 554 -15.45 34.14 10.70
CA ILE A 554 -16.58 33.35 11.20
C ILE A 554 -16.82 32.11 10.35
N THR A 555 -16.81 32.25 9.03
CA THR A 555 -17.00 31.12 8.10
C THR A 555 -15.93 30.04 8.31
N LEU A 556 -14.65 30.45 8.45
CA LEU A 556 -13.54 29.53 8.69
C LEU A 556 -13.63 28.84 10.06
N TYR A 557 -14.02 29.56 11.10
CA TYR A 557 -14.25 28.96 12.42
C TYR A 557 -15.44 28.01 12.43
N GLU A 558 -16.54 28.30 11.73
CA GLU A 558 -17.68 27.39 11.62
C GLU A 558 -17.29 26.09 10.92
N GLN A 559 -16.51 26.16 9.83
CA GLN A 559 -15.97 24.98 9.16
C GLN A 559 -15.02 24.18 10.07
N SER A 560 -14.13 24.85 10.80
CA SER A 560 -13.27 24.20 11.79
C SER A 560 -14.10 23.51 12.88
N LEU A 561 -15.13 24.19 13.39
CA LEU A 561 -16.02 23.68 14.43
C LEU A 561 -16.74 22.41 13.97
N GLU A 562 -17.39 22.42 12.79
CA GLU A 562 -18.07 21.26 12.21
C GLU A 562 -17.15 20.03 12.14
N ILE A 563 -15.91 20.24 11.68
CA ILE A 563 -14.93 19.15 11.61
C ILE A 563 -14.55 18.67 13.00
N THR A 564 -14.18 19.56 13.93
CA THR A 564 -13.80 19.17 15.30
C THR A 564 -14.91 18.43 16.04
N GLU A 565 -16.17 18.77 15.78
CA GLU A 565 -17.33 18.04 16.30
C GLU A 565 -17.44 16.63 15.74
N SER A 566 -17.23 16.48 14.44
CA SER A 566 -17.28 15.16 13.78
C SER A 566 -16.18 14.21 14.27
N ILE A 567 -14.97 14.73 14.56
CA ILE A 567 -13.82 13.92 14.98
C ILE A 567 -13.62 13.87 16.50
N GLY A 568 -14.45 14.56 17.27
CA GLY A 568 -14.34 14.61 18.74
C GLY A 568 -13.09 15.32 19.27
N ASN A 569 -12.47 16.22 18.50
CA ASN A 569 -11.29 16.98 18.95
C ASN A 569 -11.71 18.12 19.88
N MET A 570 -11.79 17.82 21.18
CA MET A 570 -12.27 18.75 22.20
C MET A 570 -11.38 19.99 22.38
N GLN A 571 -10.06 19.87 22.19
CA GLN A 571 -9.13 20.99 22.39
C GLN A 571 -9.35 22.08 21.33
N VAL A 572 -9.29 21.72 20.05
CA VAL A 572 -9.48 22.69 18.95
C VAL A 572 -10.93 23.19 18.96
N LYS A 573 -11.90 22.32 19.27
CA LYS A 573 -13.30 22.72 19.44
C LYS A 573 -13.44 23.84 20.48
N ALA A 574 -12.86 23.67 21.66
CA ALA A 574 -12.95 24.67 22.72
C ALA A 574 -12.32 26.01 22.32
N SER A 575 -11.14 25.98 21.70
CA SER A 575 -10.47 27.20 21.20
C SER A 575 -11.28 27.90 20.11
N THR A 576 -11.81 27.15 19.14
CA THR A 576 -12.66 27.67 18.06
C THR A 576 -13.93 28.31 18.61
N LEU A 577 -14.61 27.66 19.57
CA LEU A 577 -15.78 28.20 20.25
C LEU A 577 -15.47 29.50 21.00
N ALA A 578 -14.32 29.58 21.68
CA ALA A 578 -13.90 30.80 22.38
C ALA A 578 -13.70 31.97 21.39
N MET A 579 -13.00 31.73 20.29
CA MET A 579 -12.74 32.76 19.27
C MET A 579 -14.02 33.20 18.57
N LEU A 580 -14.87 32.25 18.16
CA LEU A 580 -16.15 32.53 17.53
C LEU A 580 -17.08 33.31 18.46
N GLY A 581 -17.19 32.88 19.72
CA GLY A 581 -17.99 33.56 20.73
C GLY A 581 -17.51 34.99 20.99
N GLN A 582 -16.20 35.20 21.08
CA GLN A 582 -15.61 36.53 21.24
C GLN A 582 -15.93 37.44 20.04
N LEU A 583 -15.81 36.94 18.81
CA LEU A 583 -16.10 37.72 17.60
C LEU A 583 -17.56 38.11 17.47
N LEU A 584 -18.48 37.21 17.81
CA LEU A 584 -19.91 37.52 17.81
C LEU A 584 -20.24 38.64 18.80
N VAL A 585 -19.63 38.62 19.99
CA VAL A 585 -19.81 39.67 21.00
C VAL A 585 -19.21 41.00 20.55
N THR A 586 -17.97 41.01 20.03
CA THR A 586 -17.24 42.26 19.77
C THR A 586 -17.53 42.89 18.42
N ALA A 587 -17.80 42.10 17.39
CA ALA A 587 -17.92 42.57 16.01
C ALA A 587 -19.36 42.53 15.48
N GLN A 588 -20.22 41.64 15.99
CA GLN A 588 -21.62 41.54 15.57
C GLN A 588 -22.63 42.00 16.63
N GLU A 589 -22.18 42.30 17.85
CA GLU A 589 -23.03 42.61 19.01
C GLU A 589 -24.08 41.51 19.32
N ASP A 590 -23.87 40.28 18.84
CA ASP A 590 -24.68 39.11 19.20
C ASP A 590 -24.19 38.53 20.53
N TYR A 591 -24.53 39.22 21.60
CA TYR A 591 -24.18 38.82 22.96
C TYR A 591 -24.78 37.48 23.38
N LYS A 592 -25.93 37.09 22.81
CA LYS A 592 -26.63 35.87 23.22
C LYS A 592 -25.92 34.64 22.66
N THR A 593 -25.71 34.60 21.36
CA THR A 593 -25.02 33.49 20.69
C THR A 593 -23.55 33.44 21.09
N GLY A 594 -22.90 34.60 21.22
CA GLY A 594 -21.51 34.66 21.65
C GLY A 594 -21.29 34.13 23.07
N LEU A 595 -22.20 34.43 24.02
CA LEU A 595 -22.13 33.85 25.37
C LEU A 595 -22.36 32.33 25.39
N ASP A 596 -23.21 31.81 24.51
CA ASP A 596 -23.46 30.38 24.41
C ASP A 596 -22.18 29.63 23.98
N TYR A 597 -21.51 30.10 22.93
CA TYR A 597 -20.24 29.51 22.49
C TYR A 597 -19.13 29.63 23.54
N LEU A 598 -19.01 30.79 24.21
CA LEU A 598 -18.04 30.96 25.29
C LEU A 598 -18.32 30.00 26.46
N GLN A 599 -19.58 29.77 26.81
CA GLN A 599 -19.96 28.84 27.88
C GLN A 599 -19.64 27.39 27.49
N GLN A 600 -19.95 26.98 26.26
CA GLN A 600 -19.58 25.66 25.74
C GLN A 600 -18.06 25.46 25.75
N SER A 601 -17.29 26.47 25.32
CA SER A 601 -15.82 26.45 25.41
C SER A 601 -15.34 26.27 26.84
N LEU A 602 -15.87 27.04 27.79
CA LEU A 602 -15.51 26.96 29.21
C LEU A 602 -15.77 25.56 29.78
N ASP A 603 -16.93 24.98 29.49
CA ASP A 603 -17.30 23.65 30.00
C ASP A 603 -16.32 22.58 29.50
N ILE A 604 -15.91 22.66 28.23
CA ILE A 604 -14.90 21.76 27.65
C ILE A 604 -13.54 21.99 28.31
N LEU A 605 -13.05 23.23 28.41
CA LEU A 605 -11.73 23.53 28.99
C LEU A 605 -11.64 23.12 30.46
N GLN A 606 -12.74 23.26 31.22
CA GLN A 606 -12.81 22.78 32.60
C GLN A 606 -12.72 21.25 32.67
N HIS A 607 -13.40 20.55 31.76
CA HIS A 607 -13.30 19.09 31.68
C HIS A 607 -11.87 18.65 31.34
N LEU A 608 -11.19 19.39 30.46
CA LEU A 608 -9.79 19.17 30.07
C LEU A 608 -8.78 19.65 31.13
N GLN A 609 -9.22 20.26 32.22
CA GLN A 609 -8.37 20.88 33.25
C GLN A 609 -7.36 21.89 32.67
N SER A 610 -7.75 22.56 31.59
CA SER A 610 -6.91 23.52 30.90
C SER A 610 -6.82 24.84 31.68
N PRO A 611 -5.64 25.50 31.72
CA PRO A 611 -5.50 26.82 32.33
C PRO A 611 -6.23 27.91 31.55
N GLU A 612 -6.52 27.70 30.26
CA GLU A 612 -7.26 28.66 29.41
C GLU A 612 -8.71 28.86 29.89
N ALA A 613 -9.26 27.93 30.69
CA ALA A 613 -10.60 28.04 31.26
C ALA A 613 -10.79 29.34 32.06
N GLU A 614 -9.78 29.82 32.77
CA GLU A 614 -9.92 31.06 33.56
C GLU A 614 -10.00 32.29 32.65
N ASN A 615 -9.25 32.31 31.54
CA ASN A 615 -9.33 33.40 30.55
C ASN A 615 -10.73 33.49 29.93
N VAL A 616 -11.30 32.35 29.51
CA VAL A 616 -12.67 32.32 28.93
C VAL A 616 -13.71 32.77 29.96
N LYS A 617 -13.53 32.38 31.23
CA LYS A 617 -14.41 32.79 32.33
C LYS A 617 -14.36 34.29 32.60
N GLU A 618 -13.19 34.91 32.55
CA GLU A 618 -13.04 36.37 32.63
C GLU A 618 -13.76 37.07 31.47
N ILE A 619 -13.58 36.58 30.24
CA ILE A 619 -14.28 37.09 29.05
C ILE A 619 -15.80 37.02 29.26
N ILE A 620 -16.34 35.88 29.70
CA ILE A 620 -17.77 35.71 29.98
C ILE A 620 -18.26 36.73 31.02
N ALA A 621 -17.48 36.98 32.07
CA ALA A 621 -17.83 37.94 33.12
C ALA A 621 -17.91 39.38 32.57
N ASP A 622 -16.96 39.76 31.72
CA ASP A 622 -16.92 41.06 31.05
C ASP A 622 -18.10 41.24 30.10
N VAL A 623 -18.41 40.23 29.29
CA VAL A 623 -19.57 40.25 28.39
C VAL A 623 -20.88 40.40 29.19
N LYS A 624 -21.06 39.63 30.27
CA LYS A 624 -22.24 39.76 31.15
C LYS A 624 -22.36 41.13 31.80
N LYS A 625 -21.24 41.82 32.07
CA LYS A 625 -21.23 43.19 32.58
C LYS A 625 -21.66 44.20 31.52
N ARG A 626 -21.23 44.01 30.26
CA ARG A 626 -21.63 44.85 29.12
C ARG A 626 -23.11 44.76 28.79
N ILE A 627 -23.74 43.59 28.96
CA ILE A 627 -25.20 43.42 28.74
C ILE A 627 -26.04 44.13 29.82
N LYS A 628 -25.49 44.29 31.03
CA LYS A 628 -26.20 44.88 32.18
C LYS A 628 -26.13 46.41 32.25
N ASN A 629 -25.17 47.01 31.55
CA ASN A 629 -24.98 48.46 31.44
C ASN A 629 -25.55 48.94 30.11
#